data_AF-A0A0V0TB25-F1
#
_entry.id   AF-A0A0V0TB25-F1
#
_cell.length_a   1.000
_cell.length_b   1.000
_cell.length_c   1.000
_cell.angle_alpha   90.00
_cell.angle_beta   90.00
_cell.angle_gamma   90.00
#
_symmetry.space_group_name_H-M   'P 1'
#
loop_
_entity.id
_entity.type
_entity.pdbx_description
1 polymer ?
#
loop_
_entity_poly.entity_id
_entity_poly.type
_entity_poly.pdbx_seq_one_letter_code
_entity_poly.pdbx_strand_id
1 'polypeptide(L)'
;MRFLVDTGSEVSVVPYNTTLRSKLHTADIPQLTAANGTRIDVVGSRELAVDLGFRHPMKWKFIVARIAQPAADMDRVNEISPAENEEEEN
;
A
#
# COMPACT_ATOMS: atom_id res chain seq x y z
N MET A 1 -2.53 -10.52 -2.54
CA MET A 1 -2.62 -9.30 -1.70
C MET A 1 -2.94 -8.15 -2.63
N ARG A 2 -3.88 -7.27 -2.27
CA ARG A 2 -4.17 -6.05 -3.05
C ARG A 2 -3.47 -4.87 -2.39
N PHE A 3 -3.07 -3.91 -3.21
CA PHE A 3 -2.36 -2.70 -2.77
C PHE A 3 -3.13 -1.47 -3.23
N LEU A 4 -3.12 -0.43 -2.41
CA LEU A 4 -3.48 0.91 -2.83
C LEU A 4 -2.20 1.59 -3.32
N VAL A 5 -2.31 2.30 -4.45
CA VAL A 5 -1.20 3.10 -4.98
C VAL A 5 -1.38 4.52 -4.48
N ASP A 6 -0.43 4.96 -3.65
CA ASP A 6 -0.39 6.32 -3.11
C ASP A 6 0.90 6.98 -3.58
N THR A 7 0.79 7.91 -4.54
CA THR A 7 1.95 8.66 -5.06
C THR A 7 2.37 9.81 -4.16
N GLY A 8 1.59 10.12 -3.11
CA GLY A 8 1.93 11.14 -2.10
C GLY A 8 2.82 10.60 -0.97
N SER A 9 3.06 9.29 -0.91
CA SER A 9 3.91 8.66 0.10
C SER A 9 5.33 8.43 -0.41
N GLU A 10 6.33 8.73 0.42
CA GLU A 10 7.74 8.48 0.13
C GLU A 10 8.08 6.97 0.17
N VAL A 11 7.27 6.17 0.87
CA VAL A 11 7.50 4.74 1.08
C VAL A 11 6.24 3.91 0.86
N SER A 12 6.41 2.68 0.41
CA SER A 12 5.34 1.69 0.36
C SER A 12 5.28 0.89 1.66
N VAL A 13 4.09 0.74 2.24
CA VAL A 13 3.93 0.11 3.57
C VAL A 13 3.00 -1.09 3.51
N VAL A 14 3.30 -2.12 4.31
CA VAL A 14 2.44 -3.28 4.52
C VAL A 14 2.26 -3.57 6.01
N PRO A 15 1.08 -4.05 6.45
CA PRO A 15 0.87 -4.39 7.85
C PRO A 15 1.73 -5.57 8.29
N TYR A 16 2.21 -5.50 9.53
CA TYR A 16 3.04 -6.55 10.15
C TYR A 16 2.40 -7.94 10.10
N ASN A 17 1.09 -8.05 10.32
CA ASN A 17 0.36 -9.32 10.31
C ASN A 17 0.35 -10.03 8.95
N THR A 18 0.71 -9.33 7.86
CA THR A 18 0.84 -9.92 6.51
C THR A 18 2.23 -10.47 6.23
N THR A 19 3.16 -10.39 7.20
CA THR A 19 4.57 -10.73 7.01
C THR A 19 5.04 -11.79 8.01
N LEU A 20 5.64 -12.87 7.50
CA LEU A 20 6.36 -13.83 8.34
C LEU A 20 7.63 -13.19 8.88
N ARG A 21 7.90 -13.38 10.18
CA ARG A 21 9.09 -12.82 10.85
C ARG A 21 10.41 -13.19 10.15
N SER A 22 10.51 -14.40 9.61
CA SER A 22 11.70 -14.89 8.88
C SER A 22 11.96 -14.19 7.55
N LYS A 23 11.01 -13.40 7.05
CA LYS A 23 11.12 -12.62 5.80
C LYS A 23 11.40 -11.14 6.05
N LEU A 24 11.59 -10.73 7.31
CA LEU A 24 11.89 -9.35 7.66
C LEU A 24 13.37 -9.06 7.60
N HIS A 25 13.68 -7.91 7.00
CA HIS A 25 14.99 -7.29 7.03
C HIS A 25 14.92 -6.16 8.07
N THR A 26 15.69 -6.27 9.14
CA THR A 26 15.63 -5.35 10.30
C THR A 26 16.82 -4.39 10.37
N ALA A 27 17.69 -4.39 9.37
CA ALA A 27 18.75 -3.39 9.25
C ALA A 27 18.17 -2.05 8.73
N ASP A 28 18.74 -0.95 9.19
CA ASP A 28 18.49 0.42 8.69
C ASP A 28 17.00 0.79 8.60
N ILE A 29 16.28 0.56 9.70
CA ILE A 29 14.85 0.85 9.79
C ILE A 29 14.62 2.37 9.87
N PRO A 30 13.89 2.98 8.92
CA PRO A 30 13.62 4.41 8.96
C PRO A 30 12.63 4.77 10.06
N GLN A 31 12.74 5.99 10.57
CA GLN A 31 11.69 6.61 11.38
C GLN A 31 10.66 7.24 10.45
N LEU A 32 9.41 6.81 10.55
CA LEU A 32 8.33 7.29 9.69
C LEU A 32 7.25 7.97 10.50
N THR A 33 6.69 9.03 9.91
CA THR A 33 5.56 9.78 10.46
C THR A 33 4.50 9.88 9.38
N ALA A 34 3.26 9.56 9.71
CA ALA A 34 2.13 9.74 8.82
C ALA A 34 1.85 11.22 8.57
N ALA A 35 1.10 11.55 7.51
CA ALA A 35 0.75 12.92 7.16
C ALA A 35 0.03 13.67 8.31
N ASN A 36 -0.65 12.96 9.20
CA ASN A 36 -1.32 13.52 10.37
C ASN A 36 -0.40 13.70 11.60
N GLY A 37 0.92 13.52 11.46
CA GLY A 37 1.90 13.65 12.55
C GLY A 37 2.03 12.40 13.43
N THR A 38 1.28 11.33 13.18
CA THR A 38 1.37 10.09 13.97
C THR A 38 2.64 9.33 13.62
N ARG A 39 3.43 8.95 14.63
CA ARG A 39 4.59 8.08 14.43
C ARG A 39 4.14 6.68 14.02
N ILE A 40 4.76 6.14 12.97
CA ILE A 40 4.49 4.79 12.49
C ILE A 40 5.48 3.83 13.17
N ASP A 41 4.97 2.79 13.83
CA ASP A 41 5.79 1.74 14.45
C ASP A 41 6.32 0.78 13.38
N VAL A 42 7.54 1.02 12.90
CA VAL A 42 8.19 0.21 11.87
C VAL A 42 8.94 -0.96 12.49
N VAL A 43 8.68 -2.17 11.99
CA VAL A 43 9.31 -3.41 12.44
C VAL A 43 10.48 -3.84 11.54
N GLY A 44 10.44 -3.44 10.26
CA GLY A 44 11.48 -3.78 9.30
C GLY A 44 11.07 -3.47 7.87
N SER A 45 11.70 -4.13 6.92
CA SER A 45 11.33 -4.11 5.51
C SER A 45 11.27 -5.51 4.92
N ARG A 46 10.61 -5.64 3.77
CA ARG A 46 10.62 -6.86 2.95
C ARG A 46 10.52 -6.51 1.48
N GLU A 47 11.05 -7.36 0.61
CA GLU A 47 10.80 -7.27 -0.82
C GLU A 47 9.64 -8.18 -1.21
N LEU A 48 8.74 -7.69 -2.06
CA LEU A 48 7.67 -8.46 -2.68
C LEU A 48 7.78 -8.37 -4.19
N ALA A 49 7.41 -9.45 -4.89
CA ALA A 49 7.12 -9.38 -6.30
C ALA A 49 5.71 -8.78 -6.46
N VAL A 50 5.64 -7.57 -7.04
CA VAL A 50 4.38 -6.86 -7.29
C VAL A 50 4.07 -6.95 -8.77
N ASP A 51 2.89 -7.45 -9.07
CA ASP A 51 2.32 -7.38 -10.40
C ASP A 51 1.61 -6.03 -10.57
N LEU A 52 2.12 -5.20 -11.47
CA LEU A 52 1.53 -3.90 -11.84
C LEU A 52 0.88 -3.94 -13.23
N GLY A 53 0.65 -5.14 -13.79
CA GLY A 53 0.13 -5.31 -15.16
C GLY A 53 1.19 -5.15 -16.25
N PHE A 54 2.49 -5.13 -15.89
CA PHE A 54 3.60 -5.19 -16.84
C PHE A 54 3.94 -6.64 -17.22
N ARG A 55 4.84 -6.81 -18.19
CA ARG A 55 5.26 -8.15 -18.68
C ARG A 55 5.83 -9.06 -17.58
N HIS A 56 6.44 -8.49 -16.55
CA HIS A 56 7.03 -9.26 -15.44
C HIS A 56 6.73 -8.56 -14.11
N PRO A 57 6.45 -9.33 -13.04
CA PRO A 57 6.37 -8.78 -11.70
C PRO A 57 7.68 -8.10 -11.30
N MET A 58 7.57 -6.95 -10.64
CA MET A 58 8.73 -6.18 -10.20
C MET A 58 9.00 -6.43 -8.73
N LYS A 59 10.28 -6.54 -8.36
CA LYS A 59 10.67 -6.55 -6.95
C LYS A 59 10.51 -5.14 -6.40
N TRP A 60 9.73 -5.03 -5.32
CA TRP A 60 9.44 -3.77 -4.67
C TRP A 60 9.67 -3.87 -3.18
N LYS A 61 10.39 -2.90 -2.61
CA LYS A 61 10.69 -2.84 -1.19
C LYS A 61 9.51 -2.21 -0.44
N PHE A 62 8.98 -2.93 0.53
CA PHE A 62 7.96 -2.45 1.44
C PHE A 62 8.51 -2.30 2.85
N ILE A 63 8.10 -1.23 3.51
CA ILE A 63 8.24 -1.06 4.94
C ILE A 63 7.16 -1.89 5.63
N VAL A 64 7.53 -2.64 6.66
CA VAL A 64 6.61 -3.44 7.46
C VAL A 64 6.39 -2.73 8.78
N ALA A 65 5.15 -2.31 9.03
CA ALA A 65 4.80 -1.55 10.22
C ALA A 65 3.62 -2.17 10.98
N ARG A 66 3.58 -1.91 12.29
CA ARG A 66 2.41 -2.19 13.13
C ARG A 66 1.39 -1.08 12.93
N ILE A 67 0.66 -1.17 11.84
CA ILE A 67 -0.50 -0.31 11.58
C ILE A 67 -1.70 -0.99 12.23
N ALA A 68 -2.43 -0.25 13.07
CA ALA A 68 -3.76 -0.68 13.49
C ALA A 68 -4.61 -0.79 12.22
N GLN A 69 -4.98 -2.01 11.82
CA GLN A 69 -5.85 -2.19 10.66
C GLN A 69 -7.16 -1.44 10.91
N PRO A 70 -7.55 -0.44 10.10
CA PRO A 70 -8.92 -0.01 10.08
C PRO A 70 -9.68 -1.16 9.41
N ALA A 71 -10.44 -1.93 10.19
CA ALA A 71 -11.28 -3.00 9.65
C ALA A 71 -12.40 -2.47 8.72
N ALA A 72 -12.59 -1.15 8.64
CA ALA A 72 -13.73 -0.52 8.00
C ALA A 72 -13.39 0.48 6.87
N ASP A 73 -12.14 0.94 6.71
CA ASP A 73 -11.83 2.05 5.78
C ASP A 73 -11.18 1.63 4.45
N MET A 74 -11.11 0.32 4.16
CA MET A 74 -10.60 -0.19 2.88
C MET A 74 -11.68 -0.51 1.85
N ASP A 75 -12.94 -0.12 2.09
CA ASP A 75 -14.10 -0.43 1.23
C ASP A 75 -14.53 0.70 0.28
N ARG A 76 -13.64 1.66 -0.06
CA ARG A 76 -13.92 2.63 -1.13
C ARG A 76 -12.87 2.59 -2.23
N VAL A 77 -12.89 1.51 -3.00
CA VAL A 77 -12.47 1.57 -4.42
C VAL A 77 -13.73 1.93 -5.18
N ASN A 78 -13.95 3.23 -5.43
CA ASN A 78 -15.02 3.64 -6.35
C ASN A 78 -14.72 3.00 -7.71
N GLU A 79 -15.66 2.18 -8.13
CA GLU A 79 -15.86 1.61 -9.45
C GLU A 79 -15.75 2.73 -10.50
N ILE A 80 -14.76 2.66 -11.40
CA ILE A 80 -14.79 3.45 -12.62
C ILE A 80 -15.71 2.69 -13.57
N SER A 81 -17.01 2.96 -13.50
CA SER A 81 -17.93 2.62 -14.60
C SER A 81 -17.72 3.63 -15.74
N PRO A 82 -17.78 3.18 -17.00
CA PRO A 82 -17.57 4.04 -18.17
C PRO A 82 -18.65 5.12 -18.23
N ALA A 83 -18.28 6.32 -18.69
CA ALA A 83 -19.20 7.42 -18.91
C ALA A 83 -20.35 6.96 -19.82
N GLU A 84 -21.58 6.96 -19.28
CA GLU A 84 -22.80 7.01 -20.07
C GLU A 84 -22.89 8.42 -20.66
N ASN A 85 -22.53 8.54 -21.94
CA ASN A 85 -22.88 9.71 -22.72
C ASN A 85 -24.37 9.61 -23.07
N GLU A 86 -25.22 10.21 -22.24
CA GLU A 86 -26.51 10.70 -22.71
C GLU A 86 -26.30 12.14 -23.17
N GLU A 87 -25.96 12.31 -24.45
CA GLU A 87 -26.25 13.56 -25.16
C GLU A 87 -27.75 13.57 -25.47
N GLU A 88 -28.52 14.24 -24.63
CA GLU A 88 -29.78 14.87 -25.06
C GLU A 88 -29.42 15.98 -26.05
N GLU A 89 -29.67 15.76 -27.35
CA GLU A 89 -29.89 16.85 -28.29
C GLU A 89 -31.02 16.51 -29.28
N ASN A 90 -32.07 17.34 -29.19
CA ASN A 90 -33.20 17.59 -30.10
C ASN A 90 -34.49 16.75 -30.02
#